data_AF-A0A319ECK6-F1
#
_entry.id   AF-A0A319ECK6-F1
#
_cell.length_a   1.000
_cell.length_b   1.000
_cell.length_c   1.000
_cell.angle_alpha   90.00
_cell.angle_beta   90.00
_cell.angle_gamma   90.00
#
_symmetry.space_group_name_H-M   'P 1'
#
loop_
_entity.id
_entity.type
_entity.pdbx_description
1 polymer ?
#
loop_
_entity_poly.entity_id
_entity_poly.type
_entity_poly.pdbx_seq_one_letter_code
_entity_poly.pdbx_strand_id
1 'polypeptide(L)'
;MEDACRIKHPERGDMLTVRELARIQGFDDDFIFLGPIERQYEEVIQAFPPSIAKKVASVVLDLIREFRCTGLEDGEDGQRPTKRIKTETSRD
;
A
#
# COMPACT_ATOMS: atom_id res chain seq x y z
N MET A 1 -6.69 -1.47 23.62
CA MET A 1 -7.55 -2.14 22.62
C MET A 1 -8.92 -1.46 22.58
N GLU A 2 -8.98 -0.12 22.66
CA GLU A 2 -10.24 0.56 23.05
C GLU A 2 -10.96 1.33 21.94
N ASP A 3 -10.34 1.57 20.77
CA ASP A 3 -11.00 2.42 19.75
C ASP A 3 -11.10 1.83 18.34
N ALA A 4 -10.48 0.67 18.07
CA ALA A 4 -10.35 0.18 16.71
C ALA A 4 -11.66 -0.34 16.08
N CYS A 5 -12.68 -0.77 16.85
CA CYS A 5 -13.88 -1.30 16.19
C CYS A 5 -15.17 -1.02 16.97
N ARG A 6 -15.64 0.22 16.82
CA ARG A 6 -17.03 0.64 17.13
C ARG A 6 -17.99 0.43 15.96
N ILE A 7 -17.53 -0.13 14.83
CA ILE A 7 -18.36 -0.30 13.64
C ILE A 7 -19.16 -1.60 13.78
N LYS A 8 -20.45 -1.45 14.03
CA LYS A 8 -21.38 -2.56 14.21
C LYS A 8 -22.14 -2.85 12.93
N HIS A 9 -22.48 -4.12 12.74
CA HIS A 9 -23.38 -4.54 11.69
C HIS A 9 -24.79 -3.98 11.98
N PRO A 10 -25.44 -3.29 11.02
CA PRO A 10 -26.71 -2.61 11.26
C PRO A 10 -27.84 -3.57 11.67
N GLU A 11 -27.91 -4.76 11.06
CA GLU A 11 -28.98 -5.73 11.32
C GLU A 11 -28.66 -6.75 12.42
N ARG A 12 -27.42 -7.27 12.47
CA ARG A 12 -26.99 -8.28 13.45
C ARG A 12 -26.67 -7.71 14.83
N GLY A 13 -26.30 -6.43 14.92
CA GLY A 13 -25.99 -5.76 16.19
C GLY A 13 -24.63 -6.12 16.82
N ASP A 14 -23.89 -7.04 16.21
CA ASP A 14 -22.51 -7.39 16.55
C ASP A 14 -21.49 -6.56 15.74
N MET A 15 -20.20 -6.86 15.91
CA MET A 15 -19.13 -6.17 15.18
C MET A 15 -19.07 -6.65 13.73
N LEU A 16 -18.70 -5.73 12.83
CA LEU A 16 -18.35 -6.14 11.47
C LEU A 16 -17.17 -7.11 11.50
N THR A 17 -17.26 -8.13 10.65
CA THR A 17 -16.18 -9.08 10.38
C THR A 17 -15.05 -8.41 9.60
N VAL A 18 -13.84 -8.98 9.68
CA VAL A 18 -12.69 -8.54 8.87
C VAL A 18 -13.06 -8.47 7.39
N ARG A 19 -13.82 -9.45 6.88
CA ARG A 19 -14.24 -9.49 5.47
C ARG A 19 -15.23 -8.40 5.11
N GLU A 20 -16.19 -8.09 5.98
CA GLU A 20 -17.13 -6.98 5.76
C GLU A 20 -16.38 -5.64 5.70
N LEU A 21 -15.44 -5.41 6.62
CA LEU A 21 -14.60 -4.21 6.59
C LEU A 21 -13.73 -4.14 5.33
N ALA A 22 -13.15 -5.27 4.91
CA ALA A 22 -12.33 -5.33 3.70
C ALA A 22 -13.13 -4.97 2.45
N ARG A 23 -14.38 -5.44 2.33
CA ARG A 23 -15.28 -5.07 1.23
C ARG A 23 -15.61 -3.58 1.23
N ILE A 24 -15.85 -2.99 2.41
CA ILE A 24 -16.10 -1.55 2.54
C ILE A 24 -14.89 -0.74 2.04
N GLN A 25 -13.68 -1.19 2.33
CA GLN A 25 -12.45 -0.56 1.84
C GLN A 25 -12.17 -0.85 0.35
N GLY A 26 -12.93 -1.75 -0.29
CA GLY A 26 -12.78 -2.11 -1.69
C GLY A 26 -11.67 -3.13 -1.97
N PHE A 27 -11.35 -3.98 -0.99
CA PHE A 27 -10.55 -5.17 -1.24
C PHE A 27 -11.38 -6.26 -1.93
N ASP A 28 -10.71 -7.01 -2.80
CA ASP A 28 -11.31 -8.18 -3.44
C ASP A 28 -11.58 -9.29 -2.40
N ASP A 29 -12.63 -10.07 -2.64
CA ASP A 29 -13.04 -11.15 -1.73
C ASP A 29 -11.99 -12.26 -1.63
N ASP A 30 -11.20 -12.44 -2.69
CA ASP A 30 -10.10 -13.43 -2.77
C ASP A 30 -8.84 -12.95 -2.05
N PHE A 31 -8.79 -11.69 -1.56
CA PHE A 31 -7.64 -11.19 -0.81
C PHE A 31 -7.56 -11.86 0.56
N ILE A 32 -6.41 -12.48 0.86
CA ILE A 32 -6.19 -13.23 2.11
C ILE A 32 -5.40 -12.38 3.09
N PHE A 33 -6.01 -12.05 4.24
CA PHE A 33 -5.33 -11.46 5.38
C PHE A 33 -4.70 -12.57 6.24
N LEU A 34 -3.46 -12.37 6.67
CA LEU A 34 -2.69 -13.36 7.44
C LEU A 34 -2.41 -12.84 8.85
N GLY A 35 -2.21 -13.76 9.80
CA GLY A 35 -1.88 -13.45 11.19
C GLY A 35 -3.08 -13.45 12.13
N PRO A 36 -2.90 -12.99 13.39
CA PRO A 36 -3.96 -12.95 14.40
C PRO A 36 -5.13 -12.07 13.98
N ILE A 37 -6.35 -12.45 14.37
CA ILE A 37 -7.58 -11.77 13.93
C ILE A 37 -7.62 -10.30 14.35
N GLU A 38 -7.09 -9.97 15.53
CA GLU A 38 -7.00 -8.61 16.04
C GLU A 38 -6.15 -7.73 15.13
N ARG A 39 -5.02 -8.28 14.67
CA ARG A 39 -4.11 -7.58 13.76
C ARG A 39 -4.74 -7.40 12.38
N GLN A 40 -5.49 -8.40 11.90
CA GLN A 40 -6.20 -8.27 10.62
C GLN A 40 -7.21 -7.12 10.67
N TYR A 41 -7.92 -6.94 11.79
CA TYR A 41 -8.81 -5.78 11.96
C TYR A 41 -8.04 -4.45 11.89
N GLU A 42 -6.94 -4.33 12.62
CA GLU A 42 -6.12 -3.11 12.63
C GLU A 42 -5.57 -2.78 11.24
N GLU A 43 -5.05 -3.79 10.54
CA GLU A 43 -4.49 -3.64 9.19
C GLU A 43 -5.55 -3.19 8.19
N VAL A 44 -6.74 -3.78 8.20
CA VAL A 44 -7.82 -3.39 7.29
C VAL A 44 -8.31 -1.97 7.56
N ILE A 45 -8.37 -1.55 8.83
CA ILE A 45 -8.88 -0.22 9.21
C ILE A 45 -7.89 0.89 8.91
N GLN A 46 -6.59 0.62 9.08
CA GLN A 46 -5.53 1.60 8.79
C GLN A 46 -5.09 1.57 7.32
N ALA A 47 -5.43 0.54 6.56
CA ALA A 47 -5.05 0.43 5.16
C ALA A 47 -5.65 1.53 4.29
N PHE A 48 -4.89 1.94 3.28
CA PHE A 48 -5.43 2.75 2.20
C PHE A 48 -6.29 1.88 1.27
N PRO A 49 -7.47 2.36 0.85
CA PRO A 49 -8.31 1.67 -0.14
C PRO A 49 -7.52 1.33 -1.42
N PRO A 50 -7.64 0.11 -1.98
CA PRO A 50 -6.94 -0.29 -3.20
C PRO A 50 -7.24 0.62 -4.39
N SER A 51 -8.47 1.14 -4.48
CA SER A 51 -8.90 2.06 -5.54
C SER A 51 -8.14 3.39 -5.51
N ILE A 52 -7.87 3.93 -4.32
CA ILE A 52 -7.10 5.16 -4.13
C ILE A 52 -5.64 4.88 -4.43
N ALA A 53 -5.09 3.79 -3.89
CA ALA A 53 -3.71 3.38 -4.12
C ALA A 53 -3.41 3.24 -5.62
N LYS A 54 -4.33 2.67 -6.41
CA LYS A 54 -4.20 2.54 -7.87
C LYS A 54 -4.11 3.88 -8.58
N LYS A 55 -4.92 4.87 -8.18
CA LYS A 55 -4.89 6.23 -8.78
C LYS A 55 -3.62 6.99 -8.42
N VAL A 56 -3.16 6.88 -7.17
CA VAL A 56 -1.89 7.49 -6.77
C VAL A 56 -0.74 6.83 -7.53
N ALA A 57 -0.74 5.50 -7.63
CA ALA A 57 0.28 4.76 -8.36
C ALA A 57 0.33 5.12 -9.86
N SER A 58 -0.81 5.39 -10.51
CA SER A 58 -0.80 5.82 -11.92
C SER A 58 -0.11 7.17 -12.11
N VAL A 59 -0.41 8.15 -11.24
CA VAL A 59 0.25 9.47 -11.30
C VAL A 59 1.76 9.35 -11.07
N VAL A 60 2.16 8.56 -10.06
CA VAL A 60 3.58 8.32 -9.78
C VAL A 60 4.26 7.61 -10.97
N LEU A 61 3.58 6.64 -11.60
CA LEU A 61 4.11 5.93 -12.77
C LEU A 61 4.31 6.88 -13.95
N ASP A 62 3.37 7.78 -14.20
CA ASP A 62 3.48 8.75 -15.29
C ASP A 62 4.62 9.74 -15.05
N LEU A 63 4.79 10.22 -13.81
CA LEU A 63 5.96 11.03 -13.43
C LEU A 63 7.27 10.26 -13.65
N ILE A 64 7.35 9.00 -13.22
CA ILE A 64 8.55 8.17 -13.44
C ILE A 64 8.84 8.04 -14.94
N ARG A 65 7.82 7.85 -15.78
CA ARG A 65 7.99 7.77 -17.24
C ARG A 65 8.50 9.09 -17.82
N GLU A 66 7.94 10.22 -17.39
CA GLU A 66 8.37 11.56 -17.80
C GLU A 66 9.85 11.81 -17.45
N PHE A 67 10.26 11.56 -16.20
CA PHE A 67 11.64 11.74 -15.76
C PHE A 67 12.63 10.78 -16.44
N ARG A 68 12.18 9.60 -16.89
CA ARG A 68 13.01 8.68 -17.68
C ARG A 68 13.20 9.17 -19.12
N CYS A 69 12.27 9.95 -19.67
CA CYS A 69 12.39 10.53 -21.00
C CYS A 69 13.23 11.82 -21.03
N THR A 70 13.36 12.54 -19.90
CA THR A 70 14.17 13.78 -19.84
C THR A 70 15.67 13.57 -19.64
N GLY A 71 16.19 12.35 -19.76
CA GLY A 71 17.55 12.03 -19.31
C GLY A 71 18.39 11.06 -20.14
N LEU A 72 17.93 10.50 -21.26
CA LEU A 72 18.77 9.66 -22.13
C LEU A 72 18.34 9.85 -23.59
N GLU A 73 19.26 10.38 -24.41
CA GLU A 73 19.23 10.09 -25.84
C GLU A 73 19.30 8.57 -26.00
N ASP A 74 18.43 8.03 -26.85
CA ASP A 74 18.20 6.60 -27.05
C ASP A 74 19.51 5.87 -27.41
N GLY A 75 20.16 5.33 -26.38
CA GLY A 75 21.30 4.42 -26.48
C GLY A 75 20.92 3.08 -25.89
N GLU A 76 21.00 2.06 -26.74
CA GLU A 76 20.57 0.68 -26.54
C GLU A 76 20.99 0.05 -25.19
N ASP A 77 20.10 -0.79 -24.66
CA ASP A 77 20.30 -1.80 -23.60
C ASP A 77 21.57 -1.68 -22.74
N GLY A 78 21.45 -1.08 -21.55
CA GLY A 78 22.58 -0.99 -20.63
C GLY A 78 22.24 -0.62 -19.19
N GLN A 79 22.47 -1.57 -18.28
CA GLN A 79 22.77 -1.45 -16.86
C GLN A 79 21.90 -0.50 -15.97
N ARG A 80 21.12 -1.13 -15.08
CA ARG A 80 20.45 -0.51 -13.93
C ARG A 80 21.47 0.30 -13.09
N PRO A 81 21.24 1.60 -12.78
CA PRO A 81 22.17 2.37 -11.97
C PRO A 81 22.30 1.72 -10.58
N THR A 82 23.52 1.31 -10.25
CA THR A 82 23.82 0.60 -9.01
C THR A 82 23.54 1.49 -7.81
N LYS A 83 22.88 0.91 -6.80
CA LYS A 83 22.54 1.55 -5.53
C LYS A 83 23.75 2.35 -5.02
N ARG A 84 23.55 3.66 -4.79
CA ARG A 84 24.54 4.55 -4.20
C ARG A 84 24.93 3.98 -2.81
N ILE A 85 26.13 3.42 -2.70
CA ILE A 85 26.70 3.03 -1.41
C ILE A 85 27.02 4.33 -0.68
N LYS A 86 26.38 4.57 0.47
CA LYS A 86 26.78 5.64 1.39
C LYS A 86 28.07 5.18 2.07
N THR A 87 29.19 5.80 1.74
CA THR A 87 30.39 5.74 2.57
C THR A 87 30.13 6.59 3.82
N GLU A 88 30.00 5.92 4.96
CA GLU A 88 30.04 6.56 6.27
C GLU A 88 31.45 7.10 6.48
N THR A 89 31.61 8.43 6.43
CA THR A 89 32.82 9.07 6.91
C THR A 89 32.78 9.09 8.43
N SER A 90 33.46 8.11 9.04
CA SER A 90 33.93 8.21 10.42
C SER A 90 34.75 9.49 10.56
N ARG A 91 34.27 10.44 11.37
CA ARG A 91 35.12 11.51 11.92
C ARG A 91 35.61 11.03 13.28
N ASP A 92 36.87 11.37 13.53
CA ASP A 92 37.71 11.10 14.70
C ASP A 92 37.02 11.34 16.06
#